data_AF-A0A1Y1Y7J4-F1
#
_entry.id   AF-A0A1Y1Y7J4-F1
#
_cell.length_a   1.000
_cell.length_b   1.000
_cell.length_c   1.000
_cell.angle_alpha   90.00
_cell.angle_beta   90.00
_cell.angle_gamma   90.00
#
_symmetry.space_group_name_H-M   'P 1'
#
loop_
_entity.id
_entity.type
_entity.pdbx_description
1 polymer ?
#
loop_
_entity_poly.entity_id
_entity_poly.type
_entity_poly.pdbx_seq_one_letter_code
_entity_poly.pdbx_strand_id
1 'polypeptide(L)'
;MNLDTPALSPSLQSSTYTFLNHLISTSLPVASRTHATILLTHIPLHKPAGICVDSPFFDFFTPEQDPAYAGGVKEQNMLSEHASKSILEGIFGLSGDERAEGNGRGRYGVIVNGHDHEGCDILHYYPRDGDTCSSTSESSSSSSSENENENENEQSQHPSYRTLRLPTSPSRPNDPLVPLNGNPCLPQPATPQLREITLRSMMGEFGGYAGFLSAWFEEGVGERGEWRIEFRTCGFAVQHWWWTVHVLDLIWGVCLVASFAVWGWGKVVEKDRERGAGKEGKEKEKERDAHIRVREPEAVNTKEKPLSTLPSPPSPPSPPPPAQSDSTYLCGPQALDI
;
A
#
# COMPACT_ATOMS: atom_id res chain seq x y z
N MET A 1 15.77 1.55 -15.65
CA MET A 1 16.27 1.07 -16.95
C MET A 1 15.63 1.94 -18.02
N ASN A 2 16.40 2.58 -18.91
CA ASN A 2 15.84 3.40 -19.98
C ASN A 2 15.47 2.49 -21.16
N LEU A 3 14.28 1.88 -21.10
CA LEU A 3 13.79 0.93 -22.09
C LEU A 3 12.80 1.55 -23.07
N ASP A 4 12.09 2.59 -22.64
CA ASP A 4 11.09 3.24 -23.46
C ASP A 4 11.67 4.37 -24.30
N THR A 5 10.94 4.74 -25.34
CA THR A 5 11.27 5.83 -26.25
C THR A 5 10.14 6.86 -26.26
N PRO A 6 10.45 8.14 -26.53
CA PRO A 6 11.78 8.74 -26.64
C PRO A 6 12.59 8.74 -25.32
N ALA A 7 13.91 8.55 -25.44
CA ALA A 7 14.84 8.62 -24.31
C ALA A 7 15.60 9.94 -24.34
N LEU A 8 15.63 10.65 -23.21
CA LEU A 8 16.36 11.90 -23.08
C LEU A 8 17.87 11.75 -23.36
N SER A 9 18.45 10.60 -22.97
CA SER A 9 19.85 10.27 -23.20
C SER A 9 19.98 8.97 -23.99
N PRO A 10 20.27 9.06 -25.31
CA PRO A 10 20.46 7.87 -26.15
C PRO A 10 21.63 7.00 -25.71
N SER A 11 22.69 7.59 -25.14
CA SER A 11 23.85 6.84 -24.65
C SER A 11 23.50 5.95 -23.46
N LEU A 12 22.74 6.47 -22.47
CA LEU A 12 22.27 5.70 -21.32
C LEU A 12 21.28 4.60 -21.73
N GLN A 13 20.42 4.87 -22.70
CA GLN A 13 19.54 3.85 -23.29
C GLN A 13 20.35 2.75 -23.98
N SER A 14 21.34 3.11 -24.81
CA SER A 14 22.23 2.15 -25.47
C SER A 14 23.01 1.28 -24.47
N SER A 15 23.50 1.87 -23.37
CA SER A 15 24.12 1.12 -22.28
C SER A 15 23.14 0.14 -21.62
N THR A 16 21.87 0.53 -21.44
CA THR A 16 20.83 -0.34 -20.91
C THR A 16 20.59 -1.54 -21.83
N TYR A 17 20.44 -1.32 -23.14
CA TYR A 17 20.26 -2.42 -24.10
C TYR A 17 21.49 -3.33 -24.21
N THR A 18 22.69 -2.75 -24.18
CA THR A 18 23.95 -3.53 -24.18
C THR A 18 24.01 -4.46 -22.97
N PHE A 19 23.65 -3.95 -21.79
CA PHE A 19 23.57 -4.75 -20.57
C PHE A 19 22.52 -5.87 -20.67
N LEU A 20 21.31 -5.57 -21.17
CA LEU A 20 20.27 -6.59 -21.34
C LEU A 20 20.69 -7.68 -22.33
N ASN A 21 21.26 -7.30 -23.48
CA ASN A 21 21.76 -8.25 -24.48
C ASN A 21 22.86 -9.15 -23.91
N HIS A 22 23.74 -8.58 -23.07
CA HIS A 22 24.75 -9.36 -22.36
C HIS A 22 24.11 -10.38 -21.42
N LEU A 23 23.11 -9.99 -20.61
CA LEU A 23 22.40 -10.92 -19.73
C LEU A 23 21.70 -12.03 -20.50
N ILE A 24 21.01 -11.71 -21.59
CA ILE A 24 20.32 -12.68 -22.44
C ILE A 24 21.31 -13.71 -22.99
N SER A 25 22.43 -13.24 -23.57
CA SER A 25 23.43 -14.10 -24.21
C SER A 25 24.28 -14.94 -23.25
N THR A 26 24.37 -14.56 -21.98
CA THR A 26 25.19 -15.27 -20.98
C THR A 26 24.36 -16.11 -20.02
N SER A 27 23.03 -15.97 -20.05
CA SER A 27 22.13 -16.78 -19.25
C SER A 27 22.11 -18.25 -19.69
N LEU A 28 21.74 -19.14 -18.78
CA LEU A 28 21.59 -20.56 -19.08
C LEU A 28 20.47 -20.81 -20.10
N PRO A 29 20.37 -22.01 -20.71
CA PRO A 29 19.27 -22.31 -21.64
C PRO A 29 17.89 -22.12 -21.00
N VAL A 30 16.92 -21.58 -21.76
CA VAL A 30 15.58 -21.26 -21.25
C VAL A 30 14.80 -22.50 -20.78
N ALA A 31 15.06 -23.66 -21.38
CA ALA A 31 14.45 -24.93 -21.01
C ALA A 31 14.95 -25.49 -19.66
N SER A 32 16.05 -24.96 -19.11
CA SER A 32 16.64 -25.47 -17.88
C SER A 32 15.82 -25.07 -16.65
N ARG A 33 15.30 -26.06 -15.92
CA ARG A 33 14.52 -25.88 -14.68
C ARG A 33 15.34 -25.80 -13.39
N THR A 34 16.64 -26.06 -13.49
CA THR A 34 17.59 -26.00 -12.36
C THR A 34 17.88 -24.57 -11.88
N HIS A 35 17.41 -23.55 -12.60
CA HIS A 35 17.62 -22.14 -12.27
C HIS A 35 16.32 -21.37 -12.51
N ALA A 36 16.10 -20.33 -11.71
CA ALA A 36 14.95 -19.43 -11.85
C ALA A 36 15.43 -17.99 -12.07
N THR A 37 14.66 -17.22 -12.83
CA THR A 37 14.90 -15.78 -13.02
C THR A 37 13.86 -14.97 -12.27
N ILE A 38 14.34 -14.03 -11.45
CA ILE A 38 13.49 -13.04 -10.79
C ILE A 38 13.81 -11.69 -11.39
N LEU A 39 12.83 -11.06 -12.05
CA LEU A 39 12.97 -9.70 -12.55
C LEU A 39 12.38 -8.73 -11.54
N LEU A 40 13.22 -7.82 -11.05
CA LEU A 40 12.79 -6.70 -10.21
C LEU A 40 12.84 -5.42 -11.03
N THR A 41 11.71 -4.76 -11.20
CA THR A 41 11.63 -3.47 -11.91
C THR A 41 10.77 -2.50 -11.11
N HIS A 42 11.06 -1.20 -11.23
CA HIS A 42 10.22 -0.19 -10.60
C HIS A 42 8.87 -0.09 -11.30
N ILE A 43 8.89 -0.02 -12.64
CA ILE A 43 7.73 0.23 -13.49
C ILE A 43 7.19 -1.11 -14.02
N PRO A 44 5.88 -1.37 -13.91
CA PRO A 44 5.26 -2.60 -14.37
C PRO A 44 5.31 -2.74 -15.89
N LEU A 45 5.22 -3.97 -16.40
CA LEU A 45 5.11 -4.18 -17.84
C LEU A 45 3.72 -3.74 -18.31
N HIS A 46 3.66 -3.46 -19.60
CA HIS A 46 2.44 -3.11 -20.32
C HIS A 46 1.35 -4.16 -20.13
N LYS A 47 0.13 -3.68 -19.87
CA LYS A 47 -1.09 -4.47 -19.77
C LYS A 47 -2.22 -3.64 -20.40
N PRO A 48 -3.10 -4.21 -21.24
CA PRO A 48 -4.24 -3.47 -21.77
C PRO A 48 -5.09 -2.82 -20.67
N ALA A 49 -5.70 -1.68 -20.99
CA ALA A 49 -6.61 -0.99 -20.08
C ALA A 49 -7.74 -1.91 -19.62
N GLY A 50 -8.10 -1.81 -18.33
CA GLY A 50 -9.13 -2.65 -17.70
C GLY A 50 -8.61 -3.94 -17.06
N ILE A 51 -7.34 -4.33 -17.28
CA ILE A 51 -6.72 -5.46 -16.57
C ILE A 51 -6.31 -5.05 -15.14
N CYS A 52 -5.58 -3.95 -15.01
CA CYS A 52 -5.22 -3.35 -13.72
C CYS A 52 -6.07 -2.09 -13.46
N VAL A 53 -5.99 -1.56 -12.23
CA VAL A 53 -6.70 -0.32 -11.90
C VAL A 53 -6.06 0.85 -12.65
N ASP A 54 -4.73 0.95 -12.58
CA ASP A 54 -4.00 1.91 -13.39
C ASP A 54 -3.94 1.41 -14.84
N SER A 55 -4.31 2.30 -15.78
CA SER A 55 -4.22 2.03 -17.22
C SER A 55 -2.84 2.42 -17.77
N PRO A 56 -2.40 1.86 -18.92
CA PRO A 56 -1.21 2.34 -19.61
C PRO A 56 -1.28 3.84 -19.84
N PHE A 57 -0.21 4.53 -19.46
CA PHE A 57 -0.13 5.98 -19.56
C PHE A 57 1.32 6.40 -19.78
N PHE A 58 1.51 7.41 -20.62
CA PHE A 58 2.77 8.10 -20.86
C PHE A 58 2.49 9.59 -21.06
N ASP A 59 3.21 10.41 -20.31
CA ASP A 59 3.32 11.86 -20.51
C ASP A 59 4.79 12.21 -20.71
N PHE A 60 5.06 13.15 -21.60
CA PHE A 60 6.41 13.56 -21.96
C PHE A 60 6.58 15.06 -21.72
N PHE A 61 7.80 15.46 -21.36
CA PHE A 61 8.12 16.89 -21.28
C PHE A 61 8.03 17.52 -22.66
N THR A 62 7.25 18.59 -22.77
CA THR A 62 7.17 19.38 -24.00
C THR A 62 8.26 20.47 -24.01
N PRO A 63 8.72 20.93 -25.18
CA PRO A 63 9.69 22.02 -25.27
C PRO A 63 9.25 23.31 -24.56
N GLU A 64 7.93 23.55 -24.48
CA GLU A 64 7.36 24.72 -23.82
C GLU A 64 7.37 24.60 -22.29
N GLN A 65 7.27 23.37 -21.75
CA GLN A 65 7.29 23.10 -20.32
C GLN A 65 8.72 23.13 -19.78
N ASP A 66 9.62 22.39 -20.43
CA ASP A 66 11.02 22.34 -20.06
C ASP A 66 11.90 22.01 -21.28
N PRO A 67 12.55 23.01 -21.89
CA PRO A 67 13.39 22.81 -23.07
C PRO A 67 14.56 21.84 -22.83
N ALA A 68 15.06 21.72 -21.60
CA ALA A 68 16.21 20.87 -21.29
C ALA A 68 15.84 19.39 -21.24
N TYR A 69 14.58 19.08 -20.93
CA TYR A 69 14.05 17.72 -20.81
C TYR A 69 13.09 17.35 -21.94
N ALA A 70 12.94 18.20 -22.95
CA ALA A 70 12.01 18.01 -24.06
C ALA A 70 12.15 16.62 -24.71
N GLY A 71 11.03 15.88 -24.78
CA GLY A 71 11.00 14.51 -25.26
C GLY A 71 11.46 13.44 -24.25
N GLY A 72 11.78 13.81 -23.02
CA GLY A 72 11.95 12.85 -21.92
C GLY A 72 10.60 12.42 -21.34
N VAL A 73 10.51 11.20 -20.81
CA VAL A 73 9.34 10.75 -20.05
C VAL A 73 9.20 11.59 -18.79
N LYS A 74 8.03 12.19 -18.63
CA LYS A 74 7.65 12.97 -17.45
C LYS A 74 6.92 12.09 -16.44
N GLU A 75 5.97 11.31 -16.91
CA GLU A 75 5.18 10.37 -16.13
C GLU A 75 4.84 9.17 -16.99
N GLN A 76 4.87 7.98 -16.42
CA GLN A 76 4.35 6.78 -17.09
C GLN A 76 3.80 5.84 -16.03
N ASN A 77 2.77 5.05 -16.35
CA ASN A 77 2.25 4.03 -15.43
C ASN A 77 2.88 2.66 -15.66
N MET A 78 3.20 2.35 -16.92
CA MET A 78 3.72 1.05 -17.35
C MET A 78 4.86 1.27 -18.34
N LEU A 79 5.66 0.25 -18.57
CA LEU A 79 6.56 0.20 -19.72
C LEU A 79 5.74 0.15 -21.03
N SER A 80 6.37 0.51 -22.14
CA SER A 80 5.73 0.36 -23.46
C SER A 80 5.49 -1.12 -23.77
N GLU A 81 4.54 -1.38 -24.67
CA GLU A 81 4.27 -2.73 -25.15
C GLU A 81 5.54 -3.37 -25.74
N HIS A 82 6.34 -2.58 -26.47
CA HIS A 82 7.58 -3.04 -27.09
C HIS A 82 8.66 -3.40 -26.06
N ALA A 83 8.90 -2.55 -25.06
CA ALA A 83 9.84 -2.84 -23.98
C ALA A 83 9.41 -4.08 -23.18
N SER A 84 8.11 -4.19 -22.91
CA SER A 84 7.52 -5.33 -22.20
C SER A 84 7.67 -6.63 -22.98
N LYS A 85 7.37 -6.62 -24.28
CA LYS A 85 7.59 -7.75 -25.19
C LYS A 85 9.06 -8.17 -25.21
N SER A 86 9.97 -7.21 -25.29
CA SER A 86 11.41 -7.47 -25.29
C SER A 86 11.90 -8.13 -23.99
N ILE A 87 11.31 -7.77 -22.85
CA ILE A 87 11.58 -8.44 -21.57
C ILE A 87 11.05 -9.87 -21.58
N LEU A 88 9.78 -10.07 -21.97
CA LEU A 88 9.12 -11.37 -21.96
C LEU A 88 9.83 -12.36 -22.91
N GLU A 89 10.05 -11.95 -24.16
CA GLU A 89 10.67 -12.78 -25.18
C GLU A 89 12.19 -12.88 -25.01
N GLY A 90 12.87 -11.78 -24.66
CA GLY A 90 14.32 -11.74 -24.58
C GLY A 90 14.87 -12.35 -23.29
N ILE A 91 14.43 -11.86 -22.12
CA ILE A 91 14.97 -12.29 -20.83
C ILE A 91 14.42 -13.65 -20.42
N PHE A 92 13.11 -13.83 -20.58
CA PHE A 92 12.44 -15.06 -20.17
C PHE A 92 12.32 -16.08 -21.30
N GLY A 93 12.53 -15.73 -22.57
CA GLY A 93 12.32 -16.69 -23.67
C GLY A 93 10.86 -17.08 -23.86
N LEU A 94 9.92 -16.29 -23.33
CA LEU A 94 8.49 -16.56 -23.41
C LEU A 94 8.01 -16.21 -24.82
N SER A 95 7.51 -17.18 -25.58
CA SER A 95 7.14 -17.01 -26.98
C SER A 95 5.91 -17.84 -27.36
N GLY A 96 5.13 -17.32 -28.31
CA GLY A 96 4.04 -18.04 -28.95
C GLY A 96 4.50 -19.05 -30.01
N ASP A 97 5.76 -19.06 -30.41
CA ASP A 97 6.29 -20.04 -31.37
C ASP A 97 6.59 -21.38 -30.67
N GLU A 98 5.98 -22.48 -31.16
CA GLU A 98 6.26 -23.84 -30.67
C GLU A 98 7.66 -24.32 -31.03
N ARG A 99 8.27 -23.73 -32.06
CA ARG A 99 9.62 -24.07 -32.51
C ARG A 99 10.70 -23.34 -31.71
N ALA A 100 10.33 -22.36 -30.90
CA ALA A 100 11.26 -21.69 -30.00
C ALA A 100 11.78 -22.66 -28.92
N GLU A 101 12.95 -22.37 -28.36
CA GLU A 101 13.52 -23.18 -27.28
C GLU A 101 12.52 -23.37 -26.13
N GLY A 102 12.48 -24.58 -25.56
CA GLY A 102 11.51 -24.91 -24.51
C GLY A 102 10.05 -24.85 -24.97
N ASN A 103 9.77 -24.98 -26.27
CA ASN A 103 8.46 -24.85 -26.90
C ASN A 103 7.79 -23.49 -26.62
N GLY A 104 8.61 -22.44 -26.52
CA GLY A 104 8.15 -21.08 -26.22
C GLY A 104 7.68 -20.87 -24.78
N ARG A 105 7.74 -21.87 -23.90
CA ARG A 105 7.27 -21.75 -22.50
C ARG A 105 8.06 -20.75 -21.67
N GLY A 106 9.25 -20.38 -22.16
CA GLY A 106 10.19 -19.56 -21.43
C GLY A 106 10.79 -20.27 -20.21
N ARG A 107 11.70 -19.55 -19.57
CA ARG A 107 12.39 -19.96 -18.35
C ARG A 107 11.48 -19.78 -17.15
N TYR A 108 11.64 -20.66 -16.17
CA TYR A 108 10.96 -20.53 -14.89
C TYR A 108 11.38 -19.24 -14.17
N GLY A 109 10.41 -18.51 -13.64
CA GLY A 109 10.66 -17.23 -13.01
C GLY A 109 9.42 -16.44 -12.63
N VAL A 110 9.64 -15.25 -12.11
CA VAL A 110 8.59 -14.30 -11.72
C VAL A 110 9.08 -12.86 -11.95
N ILE A 111 8.14 -11.97 -12.27
CA ILE A 111 8.38 -10.54 -12.30
C ILE A 111 7.74 -9.91 -11.05
N VAL A 112 8.51 -9.11 -10.32
CA VAL A 112 8.01 -8.32 -9.19
C VAL A 112 8.31 -6.85 -9.44
N ASN A 113 7.30 -6.01 -9.32
CA ASN A 113 7.43 -4.58 -9.53
C ASN A 113 6.53 -3.74 -8.63
N GLY A 114 6.59 -2.43 -8.75
CA GLY A 114 5.81 -1.48 -7.96
C GLY A 114 5.11 -0.46 -8.86
N HIS A 115 5.12 0.81 -8.44
CA HIS A 115 4.62 1.96 -9.21
C HIS A 115 3.08 2.04 -9.39
N ASP A 116 2.36 0.92 -9.25
CA ASP A 116 0.89 0.92 -9.28
C ASP A 116 0.30 1.28 -7.91
N HIS A 117 -0.72 2.11 -7.94
CA HIS A 117 -1.39 2.63 -6.75
C HIS A 117 -2.17 1.55 -5.99
N GLU A 118 -2.78 0.61 -6.70
CA GLU A 118 -3.64 -0.44 -6.13
C GLU A 118 -2.97 -1.82 -6.13
N GLY A 119 -1.86 -1.97 -6.84
CA GLY A 119 -1.23 -3.24 -7.14
C GLY A 119 -2.01 -4.02 -8.20
N CYS A 120 -1.36 -5.03 -8.76
CA CYS A 120 -1.94 -5.88 -9.78
C CYS A 120 -1.19 -7.21 -9.86
N ASP A 121 -1.92 -8.33 -9.84
CA ASP A 121 -1.33 -9.67 -9.95
C ASP A 121 -1.88 -10.33 -11.22
N ILE A 122 -1.01 -10.64 -12.16
CA ILE A 122 -1.41 -11.05 -13.52
C ILE A 122 -0.51 -12.16 -14.08
N LEU A 123 -1.00 -12.81 -15.14
CA LEU A 123 -0.23 -13.67 -16.02
C LEU A 123 -0.08 -13.02 -17.39
N HIS A 124 1.14 -12.98 -17.91
CA HIS A 124 1.42 -12.81 -19.34
C HIS A 124 1.46 -14.18 -19.98
N TYR A 125 0.76 -14.39 -21.08
CA TYR A 125 0.72 -15.70 -21.74
C TYR A 125 0.56 -15.60 -23.25
N TYR A 126 0.99 -16.65 -23.96
CA TYR A 126 0.72 -16.81 -25.39
C TYR A 126 -0.34 -17.90 -25.58
N PRO A 127 -1.54 -17.58 -26.10
CA PRO A 127 -2.59 -18.57 -26.33
C PRO A 127 -2.11 -19.71 -27.23
N ARG A 128 -2.50 -20.93 -26.89
CA ARG A 128 -2.31 -22.15 -27.68
C ARG A 128 -3.65 -22.65 -28.21
N ASP A 129 -3.60 -23.41 -29.30
CA ASP A 129 -4.78 -24.12 -29.80
C ASP A 129 -5.28 -25.12 -28.75
N GLY A 130 -6.56 -25.01 -28.39
CA GLY A 130 -7.16 -25.77 -27.29
C GLY A 130 -7.21 -25.04 -25.96
N ASP A 131 -6.60 -23.85 -25.84
CA ASP A 131 -6.93 -22.95 -24.74
C ASP A 131 -8.36 -22.46 -24.88
N THR A 132 -9.13 -22.56 -23.80
CA THR A 132 -10.47 -21.96 -23.68
C THR A 132 -10.46 -20.45 -23.98
N CYS A 133 -9.27 -19.83 -24.01
CA CYS A 133 -9.04 -18.39 -24.15
C CYS A 133 -8.83 -17.98 -25.61
N SER A 134 -8.65 -18.95 -26.52
CA SER A 134 -8.37 -18.69 -27.94
C SER A 134 -9.61 -18.16 -28.68
N SER A 135 -10.81 -18.48 -28.17
CA SER A 135 -12.10 -18.18 -28.82
C SER A 135 -12.67 -16.76 -28.64
N THR A 136 -12.00 -15.87 -27.90
CA THR A 136 -12.47 -14.48 -27.71
C THR A 136 -11.60 -13.49 -28.49
N SER A 137 -11.55 -13.66 -29.80
CA SER A 137 -11.27 -12.55 -30.71
C SER A 137 -12.61 -11.83 -30.94
N GLU A 138 -12.62 -10.50 -30.79
CA GLU A 138 -13.71 -9.60 -31.21
C GLU A 138 -14.94 -9.47 -30.29
N SER A 139 -14.77 -8.76 -29.16
CA SER A 139 -15.82 -7.85 -28.69
C SER A 139 -15.26 -6.82 -27.69
N SER A 140 -14.26 -6.05 -28.11
CA SER A 140 -14.08 -4.69 -27.60
C SER A 140 -14.48 -3.76 -28.73
N SER A 141 -15.69 -3.24 -28.61
CA SER A 141 -16.35 -2.28 -29.48
C SER A 141 -15.43 -1.10 -29.84
N SER A 142 -14.73 -1.20 -30.95
CA SER A 142 -14.46 -0.07 -31.82
C SER A 142 -15.60 -0.01 -32.83
N SER A 143 -16.44 1.02 -32.71
CA SER A 143 -17.44 1.36 -33.71
C SER A 143 -16.73 1.68 -35.02
N SER A 144 -16.67 0.71 -35.93
CA SER A 144 -16.27 0.89 -37.32
C SER A 144 -17.43 1.52 -38.09
N SER A 145 -17.31 2.82 -38.38
CA SER A 145 -17.95 3.39 -39.55
C SER A 145 -17.22 2.86 -40.79
N GLU A 146 -17.97 2.10 -41.59
CA GLU A 146 -17.55 1.53 -42.88
C GLU A 146 -16.93 2.60 -43.79
N ASN A 147 -15.77 2.28 -44.35
CA ASN A 147 -15.41 2.65 -45.70
C ASN A 147 -14.33 1.69 -46.21
N GLU A 148 -14.73 0.89 -47.19
CA GLU A 148 -13.88 0.03 -47.99
C GLU A 148 -12.84 0.88 -48.74
N ASN A 149 -11.58 0.47 -48.72
CA ASN A 149 -10.70 0.48 -49.89
C ASN A 149 -9.40 -0.30 -49.61
N GLU A 150 -8.94 -0.93 -50.68
CA GLU A 150 -8.02 -2.06 -50.74
C GLU A 150 -6.52 -1.73 -50.50
N ASN A 151 -5.80 -2.82 -50.20
CA ASN A 151 -4.40 -3.13 -50.55
C ASN A 151 -3.24 -2.82 -49.58
N GLU A 152 -2.48 -3.90 -49.36
CA GLU A 152 -1.07 -4.00 -48.98
C GLU A 152 -0.65 -3.58 -47.56
N ASN A 153 -0.65 -4.55 -46.63
CA ASN A 153 0.60 -5.01 -46.02
C ASN A 153 0.36 -6.35 -45.30
N GLU A 154 0.89 -7.44 -45.83
CA GLU A 154 0.99 -8.72 -45.12
C GLU A 154 2.11 -8.58 -44.08
N GLN A 155 1.87 -7.75 -43.07
CA GLN A 155 2.74 -7.61 -41.92
C GLN A 155 2.57 -8.89 -41.11
N SER A 156 3.59 -9.76 -41.18
CA SER A 156 3.69 -10.99 -40.41
C SER A 156 3.12 -10.78 -39.00
N GLN A 157 1.92 -11.30 -38.76
CA GLN A 157 1.26 -11.26 -37.47
C GLN A 157 2.06 -12.15 -36.53
N HIS A 158 3.16 -11.62 -35.99
CA HIS A 158 3.81 -12.24 -34.85
C HIS A 158 2.76 -12.32 -33.72
N PRO A 159 2.55 -13.50 -33.13
CA PRO A 159 1.60 -13.62 -32.03
C PRO A 159 1.97 -12.60 -30.95
N SER A 160 0.99 -11.80 -30.51
CA SER A 160 1.15 -10.91 -29.37
C SER A 160 0.78 -11.64 -28.08
N TYR A 161 1.47 -11.33 -26.98
CA TYR A 161 1.12 -11.89 -25.67
C TYR A 161 -0.21 -11.31 -25.20
N ARG A 162 -0.93 -12.08 -24.39
CA ARG A 162 -2.14 -11.65 -23.69
C ARG A 162 -1.87 -11.56 -22.21
N THR A 163 -2.73 -10.82 -21.52
CA THR A 163 -2.65 -10.67 -20.06
C THR A 163 -3.94 -11.12 -19.40
N LEU A 164 -3.81 -11.69 -18.21
CA LEU A 164 -4.93 -12.13 -17.40
C LEU A 164 -4.72 -11.74 -15.95
N ARG A 165 -5.69 -11.06 -15.36
CA ARG A 165 -5.65 -10.75 -13.92
C ARG A 165 -6.00 -11.98 -13.10
N LEU A 166 -5.16 -12.28 -12.11
CA LEU A 166 -5.40 -13.36 -11.17
C LEU A 166 -6.38 -12.91 -10.07
N PRO A 167 -7.36 -13.76 -9.68
CA PRO A 167 -8.35 -13.43 -8.65
C PRO A 167 -7.72 -13.30 -7.25
N THR A 168 -6.51 -13.83 -7.07
CA THR A 168 -5.71 -13.71 -5.84
C THR A 168 -5.07 -12.33 -5.65
N SER A 169 -5.27 -11.40 -6.58
CA SER A 169 -4.76 -10.03 -6.47
C SER A 169 -5.35 -9.34 -5.21
N PRO A 170 -4.53 -8.97 -4.21
CA PRO A 170 -5.00 -8.37 -2.94
C PRO A 170 -5.53 -6.94 -3.10
N SER A 171 -5.57 -6.42 -4.32
CA SER A 171 -5.81 -5.02 -4.65
C SER A 171 -7.22 -4.51 -4.33
N ARG A 172 -8.18 -5.36 -3.92
CA ARG A 172 -9.42 -4.90 -3.26
C ARG A 172 -9.98 -5.95 -2.28
N PRO A 173 -10.05 -5.65 -0.97
CA PRO A 173 -10.86 -6.41 -0.01
C PRO A 173 -12.37 -6.19 -0.20
N ASN A 174 -12.78 -5.03 -0.74
CA ASN A 174 -14.19 -4.60 -0.79
C ASN A 174 -14.86 -4.71 -2.16
N ASP A 175 -14.12 -5.12 -3.19
CA ASP A 175 -14.71 -5.36 -4.51
C ASP A 175 -13.96 -6.52 -5.18
N PRO A 176 -14.11 -7.74 -4.61
CA PRO A 176 -13.72 -8.93 -5.33
C PRO A 176 -14.69 -9.02 -6.50
N LEU A 177 -14.18 -8.74 -7.69
CA LEU A 177 -14.91 -8.92 -8.94
C LEU A 177 -15.93 -7.79 -9.20
N VAL A 178 -15.59 -6.88 -10.14
CA VAL A 178 -16.41 -6.95 -11.34
C VAL A 178 -16.07 -8.34 -11.88
N PRO A 179 -16.98 -9.33 -11.79
CA PRO A 179 -16.75 -10.54 -12.53
C PRO A 179 -16.60 -10.02 -13.94
N LEU A 180 -15.46 -10.30 -14.59
CA LEU A 180 -15.53 -10.48 -16.03
C LEU A 180 -16.78 -11.36 -16.21
N ASN A 181 -17.84 -10.79 -16.78
CA ASN A 181 -19.12 -11.48 -16.92
C ASN A 181 -18.85 -12.64 -17.88
N GLY A 182 -18.44 -13.79 -17.33
CA GLY A 182 -17.83 -14.88 -18.07
C GLY A 182 -16.90 -15.70 -17.18
N ASN A 183 -16.83 -17.01 -17.40
CA ASN A 183 -15.84 -17.85 -16.73
C ASN A 183 -14.44 -17.27 -17.03
N PRO A 184 -13.64 -16.87 -16.02
CA PRO A 184 -12.32 -16.33 -16.26
C PRO A 184 -11.51 -17.40 -16.99
N CYS A 185 -11.06 -17.08 -18.19
CA CYS A 185 -10.32 -18.04 -18.96
C CYS A 185 -8.91 -18.17 -18.40
N LEU A 186 -8.65 -19.24 -17.66
CA LEU A 186 -7.32 -19.59 -17.19
C LEU A 186 -6.58 -20.36 -18.31
N PRO A 187 -5.34 -19.95 -18.67
CA PRO A 187 -4.50 -20.71 -19.58
C PRO A 187 -4.23 -22.11 -19.00
N GLN A 188 -4.06 -23.11 -19.86
CA GLN A 188 -3.67 -24.44 -19.40
C GLN A 188 -2.24 -24.41 -18.85
N PRO A 189 -1.84 -25.33 -17.94
CA PRO A 189 -0.46 -25.39 -17.41
C PRO A 189 0.62 -25.59 -18.49
N ALA A 190 0.23 -26.11 -19.66
CA ALA A 190 1.10 -26.29 -20.82
C ALA A 190 1.31 -25.00 -21.61
N THR A 191 0.41 -24.01 -21.48
CA THR A 191 0.47 -22.74 -22.18
C THR A 191 1.67 -21.93 -21.71
N PRO A 192 2.44 -21.31 -22.62
CA PRO A 192 3.50 -20.39 -22.25
C PRO A 192 2.95 -19.26 -21.40
N GLN A 193 3.39 -19.16 -20.14
CA GLN A 193 2.93 -18.12 -19.22
C GLN A 193 4.02 -17.67 -18.24
N LEU A 194 3.95 -16.42 -17.81
CA LEU A 194 4.82 -15.81 -16.81
C LEU A 194 4.01 -14.91 -15.88
N ARG A 195 4.18 -15.08 -14.57
CA ARG A 195 3.50 -14.26 -13.57
C ARG A 195 4.24 -12.96 -13.31
N GLU A 196 3.47 -11.87 -13.26
CA GLU A 196 3.93 -10.57 -12.82
C GLU A 196 3.11 -10.09 -11.63
N ILE A 197 3.81 -9.64 -10.60
CA ILE A 197 3.22 -9.14 -9.37
C ILE A 197 3.64 -7.69 -9.18
N THR A 198 2.67 -6.81 -9.33
CA THR A 198 2.79 -5.39 -9.04
C THR A 198 2.34 -5.12 -7.61
N LEU A 199 3.30 -4.76 -6.76
CA LEU A 199 3.07 -4.37 -5.39
C LEU A 199 2.34 -3.04 -5.32
N ARG A 200 1.31 -3.01 -4.47
CA ARG A 200 0.56 -1.80 -4.14
C ARG A 200 1.47 -0.77 -3.46
N SER A 201 1.38 0.49 -3.91
CA SER A 201 2.18 1.59 -3.38
C SER A 201 2.08 1.74 -1.85
N MET A 202 3.24 1.97 -1.22
CA MET A 202 3.38 2.37 0.18
C MET A 202 3.16 3.86 0.44
N MET A 203 3.20 4.68 -0.61
CA MET A 203 3.10 6.13 -0.49
C MET A 203 1.65 6.57 -0.74
N GLY A 204 1.16 7.55 0.01
CA GLY A 204 -0.18 8.11 -0.12
C GLY A 204 -1.25 7.37 0.68
N GLU A 205 -2.50 7.40 0.22
CA GLU A 205 -3.67 6.81 0.88
C GLU A 205 -3.87 5.32 0.53
N PHE A 206 -2.92 4.72 -0.18
CA PHE A 206 -3.05 3.37 -0.75
C PHE A 206 -2.77 2.23 0.24
N GLY A 207 -2.79 2.51 1.55
CA GLY A 207 -2.68 1.51 2.62
C GLY A 207 -1.31 0.84 2.79
N GLY A 208 -0.45 0.87 1.77
CA GLY A 208 0.90 0.34 1.75
C GLY A 208 1.01 -1.16 1.94
N TYR A 209 1.62 -1.85 0.99
CA TYR A 209 1.82 -3.29 1.08
C TYR A 209 3.29 -3.65 1.09
N ALA A 210 3.67 -4.58 1.96
CA ALA A 210 4.94 -5.29 1.90
C ALA A 210 4.75 -6.61 1.14
N GLY A 211 5.66 -6.87 0.20
CA GLY A 211 5.78 -8.17 -0.47
C GLY A 211 6.84 -9.05 0.19
N PHE A 212 6.54 -10.32 0.35
CA PHE A 212 7.45 -11.37 0.80
C PHE A 212 7.60 -12.40 -0.31
N LEU A 213 8.79 -12.46 -0.90
CA LEU A 213 9.17 -13.47 -1.88
C LEU A 213 9.99 -14.56 -1.17
N SER A 214 9.52 -15.80 -1.24
CA SER A 214 10.26 -16.99 -0.80
C SER A 214 10.62 -17.83 -2.01
N ALA A 215 11.84 -18.34 -2.06
CA ALA A 215 12.28 -19.25 -3.11
C ALA A 215 13.09 -20.39 -2.50
N TRP A 216 12.79 -21.63 -2.88
CA TRP A 216 13.51 -22.82 -2.43
C TRP A 216 13.65 -23.81 -3.59
N PHE A 217 14.64 -24.70 -3.48
CA PHE A 217 14.94 -25.70 -4.49
C PHE A 217 14.45 -27.08 -4.04
N GLU A 218 13.66 -27.74 -4.87
CA GLU A 218 13.12 -29.08 -4.61
C GLU A 218 13.82 -30.09 -5.51
N GLU A 219 14.79 -30.83 -4.96
CA GLU A 219 15.56 -31.84 -5.70
C GLU A 219 14.70 -33.01 -6.21
N GLY A 220 13.60 -33.31 -5.52
CA GLY A 220 12.70 -34.43 -5.86
C GLY A 220 11.71 -34.14 -6.99
N VAL A 221 11.68 -32.92 -7.52
CA VAL A 221 10.78 -32.51 -8.61
C VAL A 221 11.57 -32.33 -9.90
N GLY A 222 11.08 -32.90 -11.00
CA GLY A 222 11.78 -32.90 -12.29
C GLY A 222 13.00 -33.85 -12.33
N GLU A 223 13.76 -33.80 -13.42
CA GLU A 223 14.91 -34.71 -13.62
C GLU A 223 16.16 -34.31 -12.82
N ARG A 224 16.29 -33.02 -12.46
CA ARG A 224 17.48 -32.44 -11.80
C ARG A 224 17.14 -31.49 -10.66
N GLY A 225 15.91 -31.53 -10.15
CA GLY A 225 15.38 -30.54 -9.22
C GLY A 225 14.81 -29.30 -9.90
N GLU A 226 13.79 -28.71 -9.28
CA GLU A 226 13.14 -27.48 -9.75
C GLU A 226 13.06 -26.43 -8.63
N TRP A 227 13.13 -25.16 -9.00
CA TRP A 227 12.86 -24.06 -8.08
C TRP A 227 11.35 -23.89 -7.86
N ARG A 228 10.97 -23.57 -6.62
CA ARG A 228 9.65 -23.07 -6.28
C ARG A 228 9.77 -21.64 -5.81
N ILE A 229 8.87 -20.78 -6.29
CA ILE A 229 8.80 -19.38 -5.88
C ILE A 229 7.40 -19.09 -5.35
N GLU A 230 7.36 -18.53 -4.15
CA GLU A 230 6.14 -18.10 -3.47
C GLU A 230 6.18 -16.61 -3.20
N PHE A 231 5.03 -15.96 -3.39
CA PHE A 231 4.86 -14.56 -3.05
C PHE A 231 3.66 -14.38 -2.13
N ARG A 232 3.86 -13.56 -1.11
CA ARG A 232 2.83 -13.15 -0.15
C ARG A 232 2.87 -11.65 0.00
N THR A 233 1.73 -11.05 0.26
CA THR A 233 1.66 -9.62 0.57
C THR A 233 1.03 -9.42 1.93
N CYS A 234 1.50 -8.41 2.66
CA CYS A 234 0.84 -7.95 3.86
C CYS A 234 0.62 -6.45 3.79
N GLY A 235 -0.61 -6.00 4.09
CA GLY A 235 -0.94 -4.58 4.20
C GLY A 235 -0.38 -3.98 5.48
N PHE A 236 0.14 -2.76 5.40
CA PHE A 236 0.41 -1.94 6.57
C PHE A 236 -0.91 -1.35 7.09
N ALA A 237 -1.10 -1.39 8.40
CA ALA A 237 -2.25 -0.71 9.01
C ALA A 237 -2.02 0.81 8.97
N VAL A 238 -3.05 1.57 8.60
CA VAL A 238 -3.02 3.03 8.68
C VAL A 238 -2.80 3.45 10.14
N GLN A 239 -1.73 4.21 10.40
CA GLN A 239 -1.30 4.60 11.75
C GLN A 239 -2.17 5.72 12.37
N HIS A 240 -3.50 5.57 12.36
CA HIS A 240 -4.39 6.50 13.08
C HIS A 240 -4.10 6.54 14.59
N TRP A 241 -3.44 5.51 15.11
CA TRP A 241 -3.05 5.45 16.51
C TRP A 241 -2.09 6.58 16.91
N TRP A 242 -1.16 6.95 16.03
CA TRP A 242 -0.23 8.05 16.30
C TRP A 242 -0.97 9.38 16.47
N TRP A 243 -1.85 9.71 15.52
CA TRP A 243 -2.70 10.89 15.61
C TRP A 243 -3.63 10.85 16.82
N THR A 244 -4.18 9.69 17.16
CA THR A 244 -5.04 9.52 18.34
C THR A 244 -4.30 9.86 19.62
N VAL A 245 -3.06 9.35 19.77
CA VAL A 245 -2.21 9.67 20.93
C VAL A 245 -1.93 11.18 21.00
N HIS A 246 -1.56 11.84 19.90
CA HIS A 246 -1.31 13.29 19.90
C HIS A 246 -2.54 14.12 20.22
N VAL A 247 -3.71 13.72 19.73
CA VAL A 247 -4.97 14.40 20.05
C VAL A 247 -5.31 14.22 21.53
N LEU A 248 -5.12 13.03 22.09
CA LEU A 248 -5.34 12.78 23.51
C LEU A 248 -4.36 13.56 24.39
N ASP A 249 -3.08 13.61 24.03
CA ASP A 249 -2.05 14.39 24.72
C ASP A 249 -2.37 15.88 24.70
N LEU A 250 -2.84 16.39 23.55
CA LEU A 250 -3.28 17.78 23.41
C LEU A 250 -4.50 18.09 24.30
N ILE A 251 -5.50 17.21 24.34
CA ILE A 251 -6.66 17.34 25.22
C ILE A 251 -6.21 17.35 26.69
N TRP A 252 -5.33 16.42 27.08
CA TRP A 252 -4.79 16.35 28.43
C TRP A 252 -4.02 17.62 28.82
N GLY A 253 -3.19 18.13 27.91
CA GLY A 253 -2.46 19.39 28.10
C GLY A 253 -3.40 20.57 28.32
N VAL A 254 -4.46 20.69 27.50
CA VAL A 254 -5.47 21.75 27.65
C VAL A 254 -6.22 21.64 28.98
N CYS A 255 -6.65 20.44 29.37
CA CYS A 255 -7.33 20.21 30.65
C CYS A 255 -6.44 20.56 31.85
N LEU A 256 -5.15 20.24 31.80
CA LEU A 256 -4.19 20.62 32.83
C LEU A 256 -4.06 22.13 32.95
N VAL A 257 -3.85 22.83 31.84
CA VAL A 257 -3.72 24.30 31.83
C VAL A 257 -5.00 24.96 32.38
N ALA A 258 -6.18 24.49 31.95
CA ALA A 258 -7.46 25.00 32.47
C ALA A 258 -7.59 24.77 33.99
N SER A 259 -7.19 23.59 34.48
CA SER A 259 -7.22 23.27 35.91
C SER A 259 -6.31 24.18 36.73
N PHE A 260 -5.09 24.46 36.23
CA PHE A 260 -4.17 25.41 36.87
C PHE A 260 -4.70 26.84 36.84
N ALA A 261 -5.33 27.27 35.75
CA ALA A 261 -5.95 28.59 35.64
C ALA A 261 -7.09 28.76 36.64
N VAL A 262 -8.00 27.78 36.76
CA VAL A 262 -9.09 27.80 37.74
C VAL A 262 -8.55 27.79 39.17
N TRP A 263 -7.54 26.97 39.46
CA TRP A 263 -6.90 26.93 40.77
C TRP A 263 -6.22 28.27 41.12
N GLY A 264 -5.49 28.87 40.17
CA GLY A 264 -4.86 30.17 40.34
C GLY A 264 -5.88 31.30 40.56
N TRP A 265 -6.98 31.29 39.80
CA TRP A 265 -8.07 32.25 39.96
C TRP A 265 -8.76 32.11 41.33
N GLY A 266 -9.00 30.88 41.78
CA GLY A 266 -9.54 30.59 43.10
C GLY A 266 -8.66 31.16 44.23
N LYS A 267 -7.34 31.04 44.10
CA LYS A 267 -6.38 31.61 45.07
C LYS A 267 -6.35 33.13 45.10
N VAL A 268 -6.55 33.80 43.96
CA VAL A 268 -6.65 35.27 43.91
C VAL A 268 -7.94 35.74 44.59
N VAL A 269 -9.07 35.10 44.28
CA VAL A 269 -10.37 35.45 44.87
C VAL A 269 -10.41 35.20 46.38
N GLU A 270 -9.82 34.10 46.85
CA GLU A 270 -9.71 33.80 48.29
C GLU A 270 -8.91 34.87 49.03
N LYS A 271 -7.77 35.29 48.47
CA LYS A 271 -6.92 36.35 49.03
C LYS A 271 -7.59 37.73 49.03
N ASP A 272 -8.37 38.05 48.01
CA ASP A 272 -9.13 39.31 47.96
C ASP A 272 -10.29 39.32 48.97
N ARG A 273 -10.92 38.16 49.21
CA ARG A 273 -11.95 38.00 50.25
C ARG A 273 -11.37 38.14 51.67
N GLU A 274 -10.20 37.57 51.94
CA GLU A 274 -9.49 37.76 53.22
C GLU A 274 -9.08 39.22 53.45
N ARG A 275 -8.61 39.92 52.40
CA ARG A 275 -8.28 41.35 52.46
C ARG A 275 -9.50 42.24 52.67
N GLY A 276 -10.65 41.88 52.10
CA GLY A 276 -11.94 42.54 52.35
C GLY A 276 -12.42 42.35 53.78
N ALA A 277 -12.40 41.11 54.29
CA ALA A 277 -12.78 40.79 55.67
C ALA A 277 -11.87 41.46 56.72
N GLY A 278 -10.56 41.57 56.45
CA GLY A 278 -9.62 42.29 57.31
C GLY A 278 -9.84 43.80 57.38
N LYS A 279 -10.48 44.41 56.37
CA LYS A 279 -10.89 45.83 56.41
C LYS A 279 -12.17 46.03 57.22
N GLU A 280 -13.19 45.19 57.04
CA GLU A 280 -14.41 45.24 57.86
C GLU A 280 -14.15 44.93 59.34
N GLY A 281 -13.23 44.01 59.64
CA GLY A 281 -12.82 43.68 61.00
C GLY A 281 -12.18 44.88 61.73
N LYS A 282 -11.32 45.64 61.03
CA LYS A 282 -10.69 46.85 61.57
C LYS A 282 -11.66 48.03 61.74
N GLU A 283 -12.69 48.10 60.91
CA GLU A 283 -13.72 49.15 61.01
C GLU A 283 -14.63 48.89 62.22
N LYS A 284 -15.01 47.63 62.47
CA LYS A 284 -15.78 47.20 63.65
C LYS A 284 -14.98 47.18 64.96
N GLU A 285 -13.65 47.11 64.91
CA GLU A 285 -12.77 47.25 66.08
C GLU A 285 -12.64 48.73 66.49
N LYS A 286 -12.55 49.64 65.50
CA LYS A 286 -12.53 51.10 65.73
C LYS A 286 -13.86 51.66 66.30
N GLU A 287 -14.98 50.99 66.02
CA GLU A 287 -16.31 51.36 66.53
C GLU A 287 -16.56 50.83 67.95
N ARG A 288 -15.91 49.72 68.35
CA ARG A 288 -16.03 49.15 69.71
C ARG A 288 -15.16 49.83 70.76
N ASP A 289 -14.03 50.43 70.38
CA ASP A 289 -13.14 51.15 71.30
C ASP A 289 -13.65 52.56 71.72
N ALA A 290 -14.81 52.99 71.23
CA ALA A 290 -15.47 54.23 71.63
C ALA A 290 -16.50 54.05 72.78
N HIS A 291 -16.79 52.82 73.21
CA HIS A 291 -17.76 52.61 74.28
C HIS A 291 -17.34 51.55 75.30
N ILE A 292 -17.11 52.06 76.52
CA ILE A 292 -17.31 51.41 77.81
C ILE A 292 -16.07 50.81 78.49
N ARG A 293 -15.75 51.52 79.59
CA ARG A 293 -14.83 51.23 80.68
C ARG A 293 -15.57 50.39 81.75
N VAL A 294 -14.82 49.49 82.39
CA VAL A 294 -15.05 48.85 83.71
C VAL A 294 -16.05 47.68 83.79
N ARG A 295 -15.55 46.44 83.92
CA ARG A 295 -15.52 45.61 85.17
C ARG A 295 -15.21 44.13 84.86
N GLU A 296 -14.24 43.61 85.59
CA GLU A 296 -13.97 42.18 85.90
C GLU A 296 -14.67 41.81 87.22
N PRO A 297 -14.64 40.55 87.74
CA PRO A 297 -14.30 39.26 87.11
C PRO A 297 -15.26 38.09 87.52
N GLU A 298 -14.90 36.89 87.08
CA GLU A 298 -15.05 35.56 87.72
C GLU A 298 -15.88 34.47 87.00
N ALA A 299 -15.11 33.53 86.44
CA ALA A 299 -15.11 32.08 86.60
C ALA A 299 -16.43 31.28 86.58
N VAL A 300 -16.48 30.24 85.73
CA VAL A 300 -16.51 28.80 86.12
C VAL A 300 -16.84 27.90 84.91
N ASN A 301 -15.86 27.07 84.55
CA ASN A 301 -15.85 25.61 84.31
C ASN A 301 -16.88 24.88 83.39
N THR A 302 -16.37 23.74 82.88
CA THR A 302 -16.96 22.53 82.26
C THR A 302 -17.05 22.53 80.72
N LYS A 303 -16.71 21.47 79.97
CA LYS A 303 -16.28 20.09 80.24
C LYS A 303 -15.72 19.47 78.94
N GLU A 304 -14.79 18.51 79.06
CA GLU A 304 -14.39 17.53 78.02
C GLU A 304 -15.62 16.72 77.50
N LYS A 305 -15.71 16.05 76.35
CA LYS A 305 -14.85 15.02 75.69
C LYS A 305 -15.60 14.52 74.38
N PRO A 306 -15.24 13.41 73.68
CA PRO A 306 -14.57 13.34 72.36
C PRO A 306 -15.40 12.63 71.24
N LEU A 307 -14.71 12.07 70.23
CA LEU A 307 -15.14 11.12 69.17
C LEU A 307 -15.69 11.80 67.89
N SER A 308 -15.44 11.36 66.66
CA SER A 308 -15.07 10.05 66.12
C SER A 308 -14.49 10.15 64.70
N THR A 309 -13.64 9.20 64.37
CA THR A 309 -12.99 8.90 63.09
C THR A 309 -13.93 8.28 62.04
N LEU A 310 -13.48 8.28 60.76
CA LEU A 310 -13.79 7.42 59.58
C LEU A 310 -14.53 8.12 58.40
N PRO A 311 -14.50 7.59 57.15
CA PRO A 311 -13.60 6.57 56.54
C PRO A 311 -13.04 6.98 55.14
N SER A 312 -12.11 6.17 54.64
CA SER A 312 -11.54 6.20 53.28
C SER A 312 -12.48 5.61 52.20
N PRO A 313 -12.39 6.05 50.93
CA PRO A 313 -13.26 5.58 49.85
C PRO A 313 -12.74 4.31 49.13
N PRO A 314 -13.63 3.54 48.47
CA PRO A 314 -13.32 2.24 47.89
C PRO A 314 -12.72 2.31 46.47
N SER A 315 -11.99 1.25 46.11
CA SER A 315 -11.36 1.04 44.81
C SER A 315 -12.36 0.70 43.69
N PRO A 316 -12.10 1.11 42.43
CA PRO A 316 -13.01 0.92 41.31
C PRO A 316 -12.96 -0.49 40.70
N PRO A 317 -14.06 -0.96 40.06
CA PRO A 317 -14.16 -2.28 39.46
C PRO A 317 -13.45 -2.39 38.11
N SER A 318 -13.00 -3.61 37.80
CA SER A 318 -12.33 -4.00 36.56
C SER A 318 -13.27 -3.95 35.34
N PRO A 319 -12.77 -3.54 34.16
CA PRO A 319 -13.58 -3.44 32.95
C PRO A 319 -13.91 -4.83 32.33
N PRO A 320 -15.06 -4.97 31.65
CA PRO A 320 -15.41 -6.17 30.91
C PRO A 320 -14.58 -6.31 29.62
N PRO A 321 -14.40 -7.52 29.07
CA PRO A 321 -13.66 -7.73 27.84
C PRO A 321 -14.46 -7.20 26.63
N PRO A 322 -13.87 -6.38 25.74
CA PRO A 322 -14.51 -6.04 24.48
C PRO A 322 -14.43 -7.20 23.48
N ALA A 323 -15.51 -7.30 22.73
CA ALA A 323 -15.87 -8.32 21.76
C ALA A 323 -14.82 -8.58 20.67
N GLN A 324 -14.86 -9.79 20.12
CA GLN A 324 -14.19 -10.16 18.89
C GLN A 324 -14.63 -9.21 17.76
N SER A 325 -13.79 -8.22 17.44
CA SER A 325 -13.80 -7.61 16.12
C SER A 325 -13.17 -8.63 15.17
N ASP A 326 -13.91 -9.02 14.13
CA ASP A 326 -13.35 -9.78 13.01
C ASP A 326 -12.09 -9.08 12.52
N SER A 327 -10.94 -9.66 12.87
CA SER A 327 -9.65 -9.33 12.28
C SER A 327 -9.69 -9.90 10.88
N THR A 328 -10.19 -9.13 9.92
CA THR A 328 -9.96 -9.40 8.50
C THR A 328 -8.44 -9.40 8.33
N TYR A 329 -7.86 -10.59 8.26
CA TYR A 329 -6.42 -10.79 8.30
C TYR A 329 -5.69 -9.88 7.30
N LEU A 330 -4.87 -8.95 7.82
CA LEU A 330 -4.00 -8.06 7.05
C LEU A 330 -2.95 -8.81 6.20
N CYS A 331 -2.67 -10.07 6.55
CA CYS A 331 -1.87 -10.98 5.75
C CYS A 331 -2.63 -12.32 5.61
N GLY A 332 -3.16 -12.62 4.42
CA GLY A 332 -3.81 -13.90 4.13
C GLY A 332 -2.86 -14.90 3.44
N PRO A 333 -2.95 -16.21 3.71
CA PRO A 333 -2.22 -17.22 2.96
C PRO A 333 -2.81 -17.37 1.54
N GLN A 334 -1.96 -17.44 0.52
CA GLN A 334 -2.35 -17.69 -0.88
C GLN A 334 -1.70 -18.98 -1.41
N ALA A 335 -2.24 -20.16 -1.09
CA ALA A 335 -1.68 -21.41 -1.60
C ALA A 335 -1.45 -21.34 -3.13
N LEU A 336 -0.22 -21.64 -3.55
CA LEU A 336 0.21 -21.71 -4.95
C LEU A 336 0.10 -23.15 -5.41
N ASP A 337 -0.69 -23.40 -6.43
CA ASP A 337 -0.44 -24.51 -7.34
C ASP A 337 -0.17 -23.90 -8.72
N ILE A 338 1.07 -24.02 -9.18
CA ILE A 338 1.47 -23.81 -10.59
C ILE A 338 1.60 -25.18 -11.23
#